data_AF-A0A0A2LWJ2-F1
#
_entry.id   AF-A0A0A2LWJ2-F1
#
_cell.length_a   1.000
_cell.length_b   1.000
_cell.length_c   1.000
_cell.angle_alpha   90.00
_cell.angle_beta   90.00
_cell.angle_gamma   90.00
#
_symmetry.space_group_name_H-M   'P 1'
#
loop_
_entity.id
_entity.type
_entity.pdbx_description
1 polymer ?
#
loop_
_entity_poly.entity_id
_entity_poly.type
_entity_poly.pdbx_seq_one_letter_code
_entity_poly.pdbx_strand_id
1 'polypeptide(L)'
;MIRAITLFIFFMCNVVNAQSQYETGMKQAFGLWEEDKATEASALFERIAAAEKTNWLPLYYVALVNTTEAFKTKDKQTISALLAKAQSAQDTADALSPDNAELLVMQAMINTAWIVADPMTNGMKLSAPTNELYAKAIVIAPNNPRVVFNKAQFAIGSAKFFGNDTKPMCAEIERSISLFANFKPETPFSPKWGKERAEAALAECGK
;
A
#
# COMPACT_ATOMS: atom_id res chain seq x y z
N MET A 1 -51.30 10.70 -53.25
CA MET A 1 -49.84 10.99 -53.26
C MET A 1 -49.38 11.12 -51.83
N ILE A 2 -48.54 10.17 -51.42
CA ILE A 2 -48.02 10.00 -50.06
C ILE A 2 -46.93 11.05 -49.82
N ARG A 3 -47.00 11.81 -48.72
CA ARG A 3 -45.83 12.53 -48.19
C ARG A 3 -45.61 12.04 -46.77
N ALA A 4 -44.61 11.17 -46.63
CA ALA A 4 -44.15 10.59 -45.39
C ALA A 4 -43.53 11.68 -44.50
N ILE A 5 -43.98 11.75 -43.25
CA ILE A 5 -43.37 12.54 -42.18
C ILE A 5 -42.42 11.61 -41.45
N THR A 6 -41.11 11.80 -41.64
CA THR A 6 -40.07 11.03 -40.95
C THR A 6 -39.80 11.67 -39.60
N LEU A 7 -40.26 11.03 -38.52
CA LEU A 7 -39.97 11.42 -37.14
C LEU A 7 -38.65 10.75 -36.70
N PHE A 8 -37.60 11.53 -36.47
CA PHE A 8 -36.32 11.05 -35.95
C PHE A 8 -36.36 11.12 -34.41
N ILE A 9 -36.52 9.99 -33.73
CA ILE A 9 -36.46 9.93 -32.26
C ILE A 9 -35.00 9.80 -31.85
N PHE A 10 -34.45 10.87 -31.28
CA PHE A 10 -33.09 10.89 -30.73
C PHE A 10 -33.13 10.28 -29.32
N PHE A 11 -32.75 9.00 -29.20
CA PHE A 11 -32.65 8.31 -27.91
C PHE A 11 -31.35 8.76 -27.22
N MET A 12 -31.42 9.83 -26.44
CA MET A 12 -30.34 10.22 -25.53
C MET A 12 -30.28 9.24 -24.36
N CYS A 13 -29.41 8.23 -24.46
CA CYS A 13 -28.97 7.44 -23.32
C CYS A 13 -28.23 8.36 -22.35
N ASN A 14 -28.94 8.91 -21.36
CA ASN A 14 -28.30 9.43 -20.17
C ASN A 14 -27.73 8.24 -19.40
N VAL A 15 -26.47 7.91 -19.63
CA VAL A 15 -25.70 7.04 -18.73
C VAL A 15 -25.48 7.83 -17.44
N VAL A 16 -26.45 7.74 -16.54
CA VAL A 16 -26.31 8.20 -15.15
C VAL A 16 -25.27 7.28 -14.52
N ASN A 17 -24.05 7.80 -14.34
CA ASN A 17 -22.97 7.09 -13.67
C ASN A 17 -23.26 7.11 -12.16
N ALA A 18 -24.11 6.20 -11.70
CA ALA A 18 -24.37 6.01 -10.27
C ALA A 18 -23.13 5.38 -9.66
N GLN A 19 -22.24 6.21 -9.11
CA GLN A 19 -21.08 5.74 -8.37
C GLN A 19 -21.55 4.90 -7.17
N SER A 20 -20.95 3.72 -6.98
CA SER A 20 -21.36 2.84 -5.87
C SER A 20 -21.05 3.49 -4.51
N GLN A 21 -21.74 3.06 -3.45
CA GLN A 21 -21.43 3.50 -2.09
C GLN A 21 -19.98 3.18 -1.72
N TYR A 22 -19.49 2.01 -2.16
CA TYR A 22 -18.09 1.60 -2.04
C TYR A 22 -17.15 2.62 -2.67
N GLU A 23 -17.32 2.91 -3.96
CA GLU A 23 -16.44 3.84 -4.68
C GLU A 23 -16.48 5.23 -4.06
N THR A 24 -17.66 5.69 -3.63
CA THR A 24 -17.84 6.99 -2.97
C THR A 24 -17.09 7.04 -1.64
N GLY A 25 -17.28 6.01 -0.80
CA GLY A 25 -16.58 5.89 0.47
C GLY A 25 -15.06 5.84 0.29
N MET A 26 -14.56 5.03 -0.65
CA MET A 26 -13.13 4.91 -0.91
C MET A 26 -12.53 6.24 -1.34
N LYS A 27 -13.13 6.95 -2.31
CA LYS A 27 -12.66 8.28 -2.74
C LYS A 27 -12.66 9.28 -1.58
N GLN A 28 -13.69 9.28 -0.74
CA GLN A 28 -13.75 10.15 0.43
C GLN A 28 -12.65 9.81 1.45
N ALA A 29 -12.38 8.52 1.69
CA ALA A 29 -11.32 8.09 2.60
C ALA A 29 -9.93 8.50 2.09
N PHE A 30 -9.68 8.39 0.78
CA PHE A 30 -8.46 8.92 0.18
C PHE A 30 -8.36 10.43 0.31
N GLY A 31 -9.43 11.18 0.03
CA GLY A 31 -9.44 12.63 0.19
C GLY A 31 -9.12 13.08 1.62
N LEU A 32 -9.68 12.40 2.63
CA LEU A 32 -9.32 12.64 4.03
C LEU A 32 -7.83 12.41 4.29
N TRP A 33 -7.25 11.36 3.71
CA TRP A 33 -5.84 11.07 3.90
C TRP A 33 -4.93 12.09 3.21
N GLU A 34 -5.31 12.54 2.00
CA GLU A 34 -4.62 13.62 1.26
C GLU A 34 -4.66 14.96 2.02
N GLU A 35 -5.72 15.21 2.80
CA GLU A 35 -5.85 16.36 3.71
C GLU A 35 -5.11 16.19 5.06
N ASP A 36 -4.25 15.17 5.19
CA ASP A 36 -3.50 14.81 6.40
C ASP A 36 -4.41 14.44 7.60
N LYS A 37 -5.65 14.03 7.34
CA LYS A 37 -6.63 13.55 8.35
C LYS A 37 -6.57 12.03 8.44
N ALA A 38 -5.41 11.50 8.80
CA ALA A 38 -5.12 10.06 8.79
C ALA A 38 -6.05 9.24 9.72
N THR A 39 -6.43 9.79 10.87
CA THR A 39 -7.33 9.12 11.83
C THR A 39 -8.72 8.91 11.21
N GLU A 40 -9.26 9.95 10.60
CA GLU A 40 -10.57 9.96 9.95
C GLU A 40 -10.57 9.08 8.70
N ALA A 41 -9.51 9.14 7.89
CA ALA A 41 -9.32 8.27 6.74
C ALA A 41 -9.31 6.80 7.15
N SER A 42 -8.49 6.44 8.16
CA SER A 42 -8.42 5.08 8.67
C SER A 42 -9.78 4.60 9.18
N ALA A 43 -10.50 5.42 9.95
CA ALA A 43 -11.82 5.05 10.48
C ALA A 43 -12.87 4.87 9.36
N LEU A 44 -12.78 5.66 8.30
CA LEU A 44 -13.66 5.51 7.14
C LEU A 44 -13.35 4.23 6.35
N PHE A 45 -12.08 3.91 6.12
CA PHE A 45 -11.69 2.63 5.50
C PHE A 45 -12.17 1.43 6.32
N GLU A 46 -12.11 1.47 7.66
CA GLU A 46 -12.66 0.41 8.51
C GLU A 46 -14.17 0.25 8.35
N ARG A 47 -14.90 1.36 8.29
CA ARG A 47 -16.36 1.33 8.06
C ARG A 47 -16.69 0.71 6.71
N ILE A 48 -15.91 1.02 5.68
CA ILE A 48 -16.07 0.43 4.34
C ILE A 48 -15.74 -1.07 4.40
N ALA A 49 -14.64 -1.48 5.04
CA ALA A 49 -14.30 -2.89 5.24
C ALA A 49 -15.41 -3.67 5.97
N ALA A 50 -16.10 -3.02 6.91
CA ALA A 50 -17.22 -3.62 7.62
C ALA A 50 -18.43 -3.88 6.70
N ALA A 51 -18.59 -3.17 5.58
CA ALA A 51 -19.63 -3.44 4.58
C ALA A 51 -19.15 -4.40 3.48
N GLU A 52 -17.90 -4.24 3.03
CA GLU A 52 -17.30 -4.95 1.90
C GLU A 52 -16.58 -6.24 2.32
N LYS A 53 -17.34 -7.24 2.76
CA LYS A 53 -16.83 -8.45 3.46
C LYS A 53 -15.85 -9.32 2.67
N THR A 54 -15.82 -9.20 1.35
CA THR A 54 -14.95 -10.00 0.48
C THR A 54 -13.84 -9.19 -0.16
N ASN A 55 -13.77 -7.88 0.12
CA ASN A 55 -12.81 -6.98 -0.48
C ASN A 55 -11.69 -6.66 0.50
N TRP A 56 -10.47 -7.08 0.18
CA TRP A 56 -9.30 -6.86 1.02
C TRP A 56 -8.77 -5.42 0.95
N LEU A 57 -9.11 -4.65 -0.10
CA LEU A 57 -8.53 -3.31 -0.34
C LEU A 57 -8.80 -2.32 0.80
N PRO A 58 -10.03 -2.16 1.33
CA PRO A 58 -10.28 -1.26 2.46
C PRO A 58 -9.40 -1.60 3.67
N LEU A 59 -9.26 -2.89 4.01
CA LEU A 59 -8.41 -3.35 5.12
C LEU A 59 -6.94 -3.07 4.86
N TYR A 60 -6.47 -3.27 3.63
CA TYR A 60 -5.12 -2.90 3.22
C TYR A 60 -4.86 -1.41 3.45
N TYR A 61 -5.82 -0.54 3.13
CA TYR A 61 -5.66 0.90 3.36
C TYR A 61 -5.74 1.29 4.83
N VAL A 62 -6.51 0.58 5.67
CA VAL A 62 -6.40 0.71 7.13
C VAL A 62 -4.97 0.39 7.58
N ALA A 63 -4.42 -0.75 7.13
CA ALA A 63 -3.05 -1.13 7.48
C ALA A 63 -2.02 -0.11 7.00
N LEU A 64 -2.14 0.35 5.76
CA LEU A 64 -1.21 1.28 5.14
C LEU A 64 -1.19 2.63 5.85
N VAL A 65 -2.35 3.26 6.06
CA VAL A 65 -2.47 4.56 6.74
C VAL A 65 -1.79 4.49 8.10
N ASN A 66 -2.20 3.54 8.93
CA ASN A 66 -1.67 3.43 10.31
C ASN A 66 -0.17 3.10 10.33
N THR A 67 0.31 2.24 9.43
CA THR A 67 1.75 1.94 9.32
C THR A 67 2.55 3.17 8.90
N THR A 68 2.03 3.95 7.95
CA THR A 68 2.71 5.19 7.51
C THR A 68 2.74 6.25 8.61
N GLU A 69 1.67 6.41 9.38
CA GLU A 69 1.64 7.31 10.54
C GLU A 69 2.61 6.86 11.64
N ALA A 70 2.77 5.55 11.85
CA ALA A 70 3.71 5.03 12.84
C ALA A 70 5.17 5.41 12.52
N PHE A 71 5.53 5.56 11.24
CA PHE A 71 6.85 6.04 10.85
C PHE A 71 7.07 7.55 11.07
N LYS A 72 6.00 8.34 11.23
CA LYS A 72 6.08 9.81 11.40
C LYS A 72 6.32 10.24 12.85
N THR A 73 6.00 9.39 13.82
CA THR A 73 6.08 9.72 15.25
C THR A 73 7.16 8.91 15.98
N LYS A 74 7.57 9.39 17.15
CA LYS A 74 8.49 8.70 18.07
C LYS A 74 7.82 8.28 19.38
N ASP A 75 6.55 8.64 19.57
CA ASP A 75 5.79 8.29 20.77
C ASP A 75 5.45 6.79 20.78
N LYS A 76 6.04 6.03 21.72
CA LYS A 76 5.96 4.56 21.71
C LYS A 76 4.52 4.04 21.88
N GLN A 77 3.70 4.74 22.66
CA GLN A 77 2.30 4.40 22.89
C GLN A 77 1.49 4.58 21.61
N THR A 78 1.66 5.72 20.94
CA THR A 78 1.02 6.02 19.64
C THR A 78 1.46 5.02 18.58
N ILE A 79 2.76 4.74 18.45
CA ILE A 79 3.28 3.73 17.52
C ILE A 79 2.61 2.37 17.78
N SER A 80 2.58 1.95 19.05
CA SER A 80 2.01 0.64 19.39
C SER A 80 0.52 0.55 19.05
N ALA A 81 -0.25 1.61 19.30
CA ALA A 81 -1.67 1.66 18.96
C ALA A 81 -1.90 1.62 17.43
N LEU A 82 -1.13 2.41 16.68
CA LEU A 82 -1.19 2.43 15.22
C LEU A 82 -0.84 1.07 14.61
N LEU A 83 0.25 0.46 15.06
CA LEU A 83 0.71 -0.83 14.52
C LEU A 83 -0.17 -2.00 14.96
N ALA A 84 -0.76 -1.97 16.15
CA ALA A 84 -1.76 -2.97 16.54
C ALA A 84 -3.00 -2.90 15.64
N LYS A 85 -3.46 -1.69 15.33
CA LYS A 85 -4.57 -1.47 14.39
C LYS A 85 -4.22 -1.93 12.97
N ALA A 86 -3.00 -1.61 12.50
CA ALA A 86 -2.54 -2.04 11.20
C ALA A 86 -2.46 -3.58 11.10
N GLN A 87 -1.93 -4.24 12.13
CA GLN A 87 -1.82 -5.70 12.19
C GLN A 87 -3.19 -6.38 12.14
N SER A 88 -4.16 -5.91 12.92
CA SER A 88 -5.53 -6.46 12.92
C SER A 88 -6.20 -6.39 11.54
N ALA A 89 -6.04 -5.24 10.86
CA ALA A 89 -6.56 -5.08 9.51
C ALA A 89 -5.82 -5.98 8.50
N GLN A 90 -4.48 -6.07 8.61
CA GLN A 90 -3.64 -6.91 7.78
C GLN A 90 -3.99 -8.40 7.92
N ASP A 91 -4.17 -8.91 9.14
CA ASP A 91 -4.54 -10.30 9.39
C ASP A 91 -5.87 -10.66 8.73
N THR A 92 -6.84 -9.74 8.80
CA THR A 92 -8.14 -9.92 8.15
C THR A 92 -8.01 -9.87 6.63
N ALA A 93 -7.21 -8.95 6.09
CA ALA A 93 -6.98 -8.82 4.65
C ALA A 93 -6.30 -10.07 4.06
N ASP A 94 -5.30 -10.61 4.77
CA ASP A 94 -4.55 -11.80 4.34
C ASP A 94 -5.44 -13.04 4.31
N ALA A 95 -6.36 -13.17 5.28
CA ALA A 95 -7.36 -14.23 5.27
C ALA A 95 -8.33 -14.14 4.07
N LEU A 96 -8.63 -12.93 3.58
CA LEU A 96 -9.50 -12.72 2.41
C LEU A 96 -8.76 -12.92 1.08
N SER A 97 -7.46 -12.67 1.04
CA SER A 97 -6.64 -12.70 -0.17
C SER A 97 -5.28 -13.33 0.11
N PRO A 98 -5.22 -14.64 0.41
CA PRO A 98 -3.96 -15.32 0.70
C PRO A 98 -3.01 -15.24 -0.50
N ASP A 99 -1.71 -15.25 -0.21
CA ASP A 99 -0.63 -15.19 -1.21
C ASP A 99 -0.65 -13.91 -2.08
N ASN A 100 -1.25 -12.82 -1.58
CA ASN A 100 -1.24 -11.53 -2.26
C ASN A 100 0.06 -10.76 -1.99
N ALA A 101 0.81 -10.45 -3.05
CA ALA A 101 2.09 -9.77 -2.94
C ALA A 101 2.01 -8.37 -2.28
N GLU A 102 0.91 -7.63 -2.47
CA GLU A 102 0.71 -6.33 -1.81
C GLU A 102 0.52 -6.49 -0.29
N LEU A 103 -0.18 -7.54 0.13
CA LEU A 103 -0.38 -7.86 1.55
C LEU A 103 0.90 -8.36 2.21
N LEU A 104 1.70 -9.16 1.50
CA LEU A 104 3.02 -9.58 2.00
C LEU A 104 3.96 -8.37 2.22
N VAL A 105 3.94 -7.41 1.28
CA VAL A 105 4.69 -6.14 1.44
C VAL A 105 4.14 -5.34 2.63
N MET A 106 2.82 -5.28 2.80
CA MET A 106 2.21 -4.55 3.91
C MET A 106 2.61 -5.14 5.27
N GLN A 107 2.55 -6.47 5.42
CA GLN A 107 3.03 -7.13 6.63
C GLN A 107 4.53 -6.86 6.89
N ALA A 108 5.35 -6.90 5.84
CA ALA A 108 6.78 -6.60 5.94
C ALA A 108 7.03 -5.15 6.38
N MET A 109 6.20 -4.20 5.93
CA MET A 109 6.25 -2.81 6.37
C MET A 109 5.82 -2.64 7.84
N ILE A 110 4.79 -3.35 8.30
CA ILE A 110 4.39 -3.36 9.73
C ILE A 110 5.56 -3.86 10.59
N ASN A 111 6.19 -4.97 10.20
CA ASN A 111 7.37 -5.48 10.89
C ASN A 111 8.52 -4.45 10.90
N THR A 112 8.74 -3.78 9.77
CA THR A 112 9.76 -2.74 9.65
C THR A 112 9.49 -1.57 10.59
N ALA A 113 8.23 -1.14 10.74
CA ALA A 113 7.85 -0.08 11.67
C ALA A 113 8.13 -0.48 13.14
N TRP A 114 7.83 -1.72 13.53
CA TRP A 114 8.21 -2.25 14.84
C TRP A 114 9.73 -2.28 15.05
N ILE A 115 10.49 -2.70 14.04
CA ILE A 115 11.97 -2.72 14.09
C ILE A 115 12.49 -1.29 14.26
N VAL A 116 12.02 -0.33 13.48
CA VAL A 116 12.49 1.07 13.56
C VAL A 116 12.14 1.69 14.92
N ALA A 117 10.97 1.38 15.48
CA ALA A 117 10.53 1.91 16.77
C ALA A 117 11.35 1.39 17.97
N ASP A 118 11.80 0.13 17.91
CA ASP A 118 12.67 -0.47 18.93
C ASP A 118 13.62 -1.53 18.32
N PRO A 119 14.74 -1.10 17.71
CA PRO A 119 15.61 -2.01 16.95
C PRO A 119 16.23 -3.10 17.82
N MET A 120 16.51 -2.80 19.08
CA MET A 120 17.14 -3.74 20.01
C MET A 120 16.17 -4.86 20.40
N THR A 121 14.90 -4.53 20.63
CA THR A 121 13.88 -5.54 20.96
C THR A 121 13.39 -6.28 19.72
N ASN A 122 13.12 -5.56 18.64
CA ASN A 122 12.38 -6.11 17.49
C ASN A 122 13.28 -6.55 16.33
N GLY A 123 14.51 -6.07 16.23
CA GLY A 123 15.43 -6.38 15.13
C GLY A 123 15.64 -7.88 14.97
N MET A 124 16.12 -8.57 16.01
CA MET A 124 16.35 -10.02 15.97
C MET A 124 15.05 -10.82 15.78
N LYS A 125 13.95 -10.34 16.36
CA LYS A 125 12.65 -11.04 16.30
C LYS A 125 12.01 -10.97 14.91
N LEU A 126 12.08 -9.81 14.25
CA LEU A 126 11.28 -9.52 13.06
C LEU A 126 12.09 -9.47 11.77
N SER A 127 13.42 -9.37 11.80
CA SER A 127 14.22 -9.25 10.56
C SER A 127 14.13 -10.50 9.67
N ALA A 128 14.28 -11.70 10.23
CA ALA A 128 14.17 -12.94 9.47
C ALA A 128 12.75 -13.14 8.91
N PRO A 129 11.66 -13.02 9.70
CA PRO A 129 10.30 -13.05 9.16
C PRO A 129 10.05 -12.02 8.06
N THR A 130 10.61 -10.82 8.18
CA THR A 130 10.47 -9.77 7.16
C THR A 130 11.17 -10.14 5.86
N ASN A 131 12.35 -10.74 5.93
CA ASN A 131 13.05 -11.24 4.74
C ASN A 131 12.30 -12.40 4.06
N GLU A 132 11.67 -13.29 4.83
CA GLU A 132 10.84 -14.38 4.30
C GLU A 132 9.62 -13.84 3.54
N LEU A 133 8.94 -12.82 4.08
CA LEU A 133 7.82 -12.16 3.41
C LEU A 133 8.24 -11.58 2.05
N TYR A 134 9.37 -10.88 1.99
CA TYR A 134 9.89 -10.34 0.72
C TYR A 134 10.39 -11.43 -0.23
N ALA A 135 10.96 -12.53 0.29
CA ALA A 135 11.37 -13.68 -0.50
C ALA A 135 10.16 -14.39 -1.13
N LYS A 136 9.04 -14.49 -0.42
CA LYS A 136 7.78 -15.01 -0.95
C LYS A 136 7.17 -14.03 -1.97
N ALA A 137 7.08 -12.75 -1.63
CA ALA A 137 6.45 -11.74 -2.47
C ALA A 137 7.15 -11.58 -3.83
N ILE A 138 8.49 -11.65 -3.88
CA ILE A 138 9.25 -11.53 -5.14
C ILE A 138 9.08 -12.75 -6.05
N VAL A 139 8.81 -13.94 -5.50
CA VAL A 139 8.50 -15.13 -6.30
C VAL A 139 7.11 -14.99 -6.92
N ILE A 140 6.14 -14.48 -6.16
CA ILE A 140 4.75 -14.30 -6.60
C ILE A 140 4.65 -13.19 -7.64
N ALA A 141 5.26 -12.04 -7.38
CA ALA A 141 5.15 -10.85 -8.22
C ALA A 141 6.53 -10.17 -8.43
N PRO A 142 7.43 -10.78 -9.23
CA PRO A 142 8.80 -10.29 -9.43
C PRO A 142 8.90 -8.89 -10.05
N ASN A 143 7.84 -8.47 -10.72
CA ASN A 143 7.73 -7.16 -11.39
C ASN A 143 6.82 -6.18 -10.65
N ASN A 144 6.30 -6.54 -9.46
CA ASN A 144 5.57 -5.58 -8.64
C ASN A 144 6.56 -4.54 -8.09
N PRO A 145 6.41 -3.25 -8.42
CA PRO A 145 7.38 -2.23 -8.04
C PRO A 145 7.49 -2.06 -6.52
N ARG A 146 6.41 -2.22 -5.76
CA ARG A 146 6.42 -2.12 -4.30
C ARG A 146 7.15 -3.29 -3.65
N VAL A 147 7.07 -4.49 -4.23
CA VAL A 147 7.86 -5.64 -3.77
C VAL A 147 9.35 -5.36 -3.91
N VAL A 148 9.77 -4.95 -5.12
CA VAL A 148 11.18 -4.67 -5.42
C VAL A 148 11.71 -3.53 -4.55
N PHE A 149 10.97 -2.41 -4.50
CA PHE A 149 11.35 -1.23 -3.74
C PHE A 149 11.48 -1.51 -2.24
N ASN A 150 10.43 -2.04 -1.60
CA ASN A 150 10.42 -2.18 -0.14
C ASN A 150 11.42 -3.26 0.32
N LYS A 151 11.63 -4.32 -0.46
CA LYS A 151 12.68 -5.30 -0.20
C LYS A 151 14.06 -4.66 -0.21
N ALA A 152 14.37 -3.87 -1.25
CA ALA A 152 15.65 -3.19 -1.38
C ALA A 152 15.86 -2.15 -0.26
N GLN A 153 14.84 -1.36 0.05
CA GLN A 153 14.87 -0.37 1.13
C GLN A 153 15.10 -1.03 2.50
N PHE A 154 14.42 -2.14 2.79
CA PHE A 154 14.62 -2.90 4.02
C PHE A 154 16.06 -3.43 4.12
N ALA A 155 16.58 -4.01 3.03
CA ALA A 155 17.95 -4.52 2.97
C ALA A 155 19.01 -3.43 3.14
N ILE A 156 18.78 -2.20 2.66
CA ILE A 156 19.66 -1.05 2.92
C ILE A 156 19.72 -0.74 4.41
N GLY A 157 18.59 -0.79 5.13
CA GLY A 157 18.56 -0.56 6.57
C GLY A 157 19.50 -1.51 7.32
N SER A 158 19.45 -2.80 6.98
CA SER A 158 20.35 -3.81 7.54
C SER A 158 21.81 -3.57 7.11
N ALA A 159 22.06 -3.31 5.83
CA ALA A 159 23.41 -3.07 5.32
C ALA A 159 24.07 -1.86 6.00
N LYS A 160 23.35 -0.74 6.17
CA LYS A 160 23.84 0.44 6.89
C LYS A 160 24.15 0.12 8.36
N PHE A 161 23.32 -0.68 9.02
CA PHE A 161 23.53 -1.09 10.41
C PHE A 161 24.83 -1.91 10.60
N PHE A 162 25.17 -2.77 9.64
CA PHE A 162 26.38 -3.61 9.69
C PHE A 162 27.59 -3.05 8.93
N GLY A 163 27.46 -1.87 8.30
CA GLY A 163 28.54 -1.27 7.50
C GLY A 163 28.82 -1.97 6.17
N ASN A 164 27.83 -2.67 5.61
CA ASN A 164 27.93 -3.37 4.32
C ASN A 164 27.65 -2.45 3.12
N ASP A 165 28.12 -2.84 1.93
CA ASP A 165 27.86 -2.09 0.69
C ASP A 165 26.37 -2.07 0.35
N THR A 166 25.85 -0.87 0.03
CA THR A 166 24.45 -0.63 -0.30
C THR A 166 24.18 -0.59 -1.80
N LYS A 167 25.23 -0.54 -2.64
CA LYS A 167 25.11 -0.39 -4.10
C LYS A 167 24.18 -1.42 -4.76
N PRO A 168 24.20 -2.72 -4.42
CA PRO A 168 23.29 -3.68 -5.04
C PRO A 168 21.80 -3.36 -4.80
N MET A 169 21.47 -2.90 -3.60
CA MET A 169 20.08 -2.52 -3.27
C MET A 169 19.68 -1.20 -3.92
N CYS A 170 20.61 -0.26 -4.08
CA CYS A 170 20.36 0.98 -4.81
C CYS A 170 20.01 0.73 -6.27
N ALA A 171 20.67 -0.23 -6.92
CA ALA A 171 20.30 -0.66 -8.27
C ALA A 171 18.89 -1.28 -8.33
N GLU A 172 18.47 -2.02 -7.31
CA GLU A 172 17.09 -2.53 -7.21
C GLU A 172 16.06 -1.41 -6.97
N ILE A 173 16.40 -0.37 -6.21
CA ILE A 173 15.54 0.82 -6.07
C ILE A 173 15.37 1.51 -7.44
N GLU A 174 16.45 1.72 -8.18
CA GLU A 174 16.39 2.28 -9.54
C GLU A 174 15.52 1.41 -10.48
N ARG A 175 15.70 0.09 -10.43
CA ARG A 175 14.85 -0.87 -11.17
C ARG A 175 13.37 -0.72 -10.78
N SER A 176 13.07 -0.54 -9.49
CA SER A 176 11.70 -0.37 -9.01
C SER A 176 11.02 0.89 -9.57
N ILE A 177 11.75 1.99 -9.75
CA ILE A 177 11.23 3.24 -10.35
C ILE A 177 10.79 2.99 -11.80
N SER A 178 11.60 2.24 -12.56
CA SER A 178 11.24 1.83 -13.93
C SER A 178 10.00 0.93 -13.95
N LEU A 179 9.83 0.06 -12.94
CA LEU A 179 8.63 -0.76 -12.79
C LEU A 179 7.40 0.09 -12.43
N PHE A 180 7.54 1.10 -11.56
CA PHE A 180 6.45 2.03 -11.22
C PHE A 180 5.91 2.76 -12.46
N ALA A 181 6.79 3.20 -13.36
CA ALA A 181 6.38 3.89 -14.59
C ALA A 181 5.51 3.02 -15.51
N ASN A 182 5.68 1.69 -15.45
CA ASN A 182 4.97 0.72 -16.29
C ASN A 182 3.87 -0.03 -15.54
N PHE A 183 3.70 0.24 -14.25
CA PHE A 183 2.75 -0.49 -13.41
C PHE A 183 1.31 -0.14 -13.78
N LYS A 184 0.52 -1.17 -14.06
CA LYS A 184 -0.90 -1.06 -14.36
C LYS A 184 -1.70 -1.58 -13.18
N PRO A 185 -2.39 -0.71 -12.41
CA PRO A 185 -3.23 -1.13 -11.32
C PRO A 185 -4.39 -2.00 -11.83
N GLU A 186 -4.67 -3.12 -11.16
CA GLU A 186 -5.74 -4.06 -11.56
C GLU A 186 -7.12 -3.44 -11.40
N THR A 187 -7.30 -2.57 -10.39
CA THR A 187 -8.55 -1.88 -10.09
C THR A 187 -8.30 -0.38 -9.89
N PRO A 188 -9.35 0.47 -9.95
CA PRO A 188 -9.21 1.90 -9.67
C PRO A 188 -8.57 2.21 -8.32
N PHE A 189 -8.80 1.35 -7.32
CA PHE A 189 -8.28 1.46 -5.95
C PHE A 189 -7.13 0.50 -5.64
N SER A 190 -6.56 -0.17 -6.63
CA SER A 190 -5.33 -0.93 -6.40
C SER A 190 -4.19 0.02 -6.00
N PRO A 191 -3.21 -0.42 -5.19
CA PRO A 191 -2.16 0.46 -4.69
C PRO A 191 -1.36 1.17 -5.80
N LYS A 192 -1.23 2.50 -5.70
CA LYS A 192 -0.47 3.34 -6.66
C LYS A 192 0.61 4.19 -5.98
N TRP A 193 0.84 3.99 -4.69
CA TRP A 193 1.87 4.68 -3.93
C TRP A 193 3.25 4.05 -4.16
N GLY A 194 4.29 4.77 -3.73
CA GLY A 194 5.63 4.24 -3.54
C GLY A 194 6.68 4.78 -4.50
N LYS A 195 6.26 5.36 -5.63
CA LYS A 195 7.18 5.94 -6.62
C LYS A 195 8.00 7.08 -6.03
N GLU A 196 7.35 8.05 -5.38
CA GLU A 196 8.01 9.22 -4.79
C GLU A 196 8.96 8.79 -3.67
N ARG A 197 8.58 7.77 -2.89
CA ARG A 197 9.44 7.17 -1.85
C ARG A 197 10.66 6.47 -2.45
N ALA A 198 10.50 5.79 -3.58
CA ALA A 198 11.60 5.14 -4.28
C ALA A 198 12.58 6.15 -4.86
N GLU A 199 12.09 7.22 -5.47
CA GLU A 199 12.90 8.34 -5.97
C GLU A 199 13.66 9.02 -4.84
N ALA A 200 13.00 9.31 -3.72
CA ALA A 200 13.65 9.87 -2.54
C ALA A 200 14.72 8.92 -1.96
N ALA A 201 14.44 7.63 -1.89
CA ALA A 201 15.40 6.64 -1.39
C ALA A 201 16.62 6.50 -2.31
N LEU A 202 16.42 6.57 -3.63
CA LEU A 202 17.52 6.56 -4.60
C LEU A 202 18.39 7.81 -4.48
N ALA A 203 17.81 8.98 -4.19
CA ALA A 203 18.59 10.21 -3.96
C ALA A 203 19.48 10.13 -2.71
N GLU A 204 19.16 9.23 -1.77
CA GLU A 204 19.96 8.94 -0.58
C GLU A 204 20.95 7.78 -0.77
N CYS A 205 20.97 7.14 -1.95
CA CYS A 205 21.96 6.13 -2.28
C CYS A 205 23.32 6.77 -2.58
N GLY A 206 24.37 6.32 -1.88
CA GLY A 206 25.74 6.84 -2.04
C GLY A 206 26.06 8.08 -1.20
N LYS A 207 25.12 8.52 -0.35
CA LYS A 207 25.37 9.41 0.79
C LYS A 207 25.55 8.58 2.06
#